data_AF-A0A925WB92-F1
#
_entry.id   AF-A0A925WB92-F1
#
_cell.length_a   1.000
_cell.length_b   1.000
_cell.length_c   1.000
_cell.angle_alpha   90.00
_cell.angle_beta   90.00
_cell.angle_gamma   90.00
#
_symmetry.space_group_name_H-M   'P 1'
#
loop_
_entity.id
_entity.type
_entity.pdbx_description
1 polymer ?
#
loop_
_entity_poly.entity_id
_entity_poly.type
_entity_poly.pdbx_seq_one_letter_code
_entity_poly.pdbx_strand_id
1 'polypeptide(L)' 'MTLTDHAPTVRVDPAGMYDVLARLDQPCYVVRTEGRVGLSHSPPDGDGLVAVVAPLPP' A
#
# COMPACT_ATOMS: atom_id res chain seq x y z
N MET A 1 27.13 0.42 0.31
CA MET A 1 25.92 1.25 0.36
C MET A 1 24.76 0.29 0.54
N THR A 2 24.43 -0.05 1.78
CA THR A 2 23.30 -0.91 2.11
C THR A 2 22.03 -0.12 1.84
N LEU A 3 21.38 -0.36 0.70
CA LEU A 3 19.98 -0.02 0.53
C LEU A 3 19.23 -0.84 1.57
N THR A 4 18.78 -0.19 2.63
CA THR A 4 17.83 -0.79 3.56
C THR A 4 16.57 -1.03 2.75
N ASP A 5 16.40 -2.28 2.30
CA ASP A 5 15.17 -2.80 1.71
C ASP A 5 14.06 -2.64 2.75
N HIS A 6 13.40 -1.48 2.73
CA HIS A 6 12.33 -1.20 3.67
C HIS A 6 11.07 -1.78 3.07
N ALA A 7 10.86 -3.08 3.29
CA ALA A 7 9.66 -3.77 2.85
C ALA A 7 8.43 -2.90 3.17
N PRO A 8 7.58 -2.59 2.17
CA PRO A 8 6.48 -1.66 2.30
C PRO A 8 5.52 -2.19 3.35
N THR A 9 5.10 -1.30 4.25
CA THR A 9 4.20 -1.68 5.34
C THR A 9 2.79 -1.87 4.81
N VAL A 10 2.44 -3.11 4.48
CA VAL A 10 1.10 -3.49 4.02
C VAL A 10 0.14 -3.62 5.21
N ARG A 11 -0.96 -2.87 5.18
CA ARG A 11 -2.03 -2.93 6.18
C ARG A 11 -3.13 -3.87 5.71
N VAL A 12 -3.40 -4.92 6.51
CA VAL A 12 -4.42 -5.94 6.24
C VAL A 12 -5.57 -5.95 7.27
N ASP A 13 -5.46 -5.11 8.30
CA ASP A 13 -6.51 -4.90 9.31
C ASP A 13 -7.42 -3.72 8.90
N PRO A 14 -8.74 -3.77 9.19
CA PRO A 14 -9.67 -2.71 8.83
C PRO A 14 -9.29 -1.29 9.27
N ALA A 15 -8.77 -1.10 10.49
CA ALA A 15 -8.39 0.22 10.97
C ALA A 15 -7.18 0.76 10.19
N GLY A 16 -6.17 -0.09 9.97
CA GLY A 16 -5.00 0.27 9.15
C GLY A 16 -5.36 0.54 7.68
N MET A 17 -6.31 -0.20 7.12
CA MET A 17 -6.82 0.05 5.77
C MET A 17 -7.54 1.40 5.67
N TYR A 18 -8.37 1.74 6.66
CA TYR A 18 -9.05 3.03 6.72
C TYR A 18 -8.05 4.18 6.79
N ASP A 19 -7.02 4.05 7.63
CA ASP A 19 -5.93 5.04 7.73
C ASP A 19 -5.23 5.28 6.37
N VAL A 20 -5.03 4.22 5.59
CA VAL A 20 -4.45 4.32 4.25
C VAL A 20 -5.39 5.04 3.29
N LEU A 21 -6.68 4.65 3.26
CA LEU A 21 -7.68 5.21 2.35
C LEU A 21 -8.08 6.65 2.68
N ALA A 22 -7.97 7.07 3.93
CA ALA A 22 -8.28 8.44 4.35
C ALA A 22 -7.27 9.48 3.82
N ARG A 23 -6.06 9.04 3.44
CA ARG A 23 -4.99 9.90 2.93
C ARG A 23 -5.04 10.01 1.42
N LEU A 24 -6.01 10.78 0.92
CA LEU A 24 -6.24 10.98 -0.52
C LEU A 24 -5.11 11.73 -1.22
N ASP A 25 -4.25 12.43 -0.47
CA ASP A 25 -3.05 13.12 -0.96
C ASP A 25 -1.88 12.17 -1.27
N GLN A 26 -2.01 10.87 -0.96
CA GLN A 26 -0.97 9.87 -1.16
C GLN A 26 -1.44 8.76 -2.11
N PRO A 27 -0.53 8.16 -2.90
CA PRO A 27 -0.88 7.02 -3.72
C PRO A 27 -1.28 5.85 -2.82
N CYS A 28 -2.32 5.13 -3.20
CA CYS A 28 -2.75 3.91 -2.53
C CYS A 28 -2.46 2.71 -3.44
N TYR A 29 -1.62 1.81 -2.96
CA TYR A 29 -1.28 0.55 -3.61
C TYR A 29 -2.11 -0.57 -2.98
N VAL A 30 -2.92 -1.23 -3.79
CA VAL A 30 -3.67 -2.43 -3.39
C VAL A 30 -2.82 -3.64 -3.72
N VAL A 31 -2.45 -4.41 -2.71
CA VAL A 31 -1.52 -5.53 -2.82
C VAL A 31 -2.20 -6.80 -2.32
N ARG A 32 -1.96 -7.93 -2.99
CA ARG A 32 -2.38 -9.26 -2.55
C ARG A 32 -1.19 -9.99 -1.93
N THR A 33 -1.27 -10.32 -0.65
CA THR A 33 -0.21 -11.03 0.10
C THR A 33 -0.82 -12.26 0.77
N GLU A 34 -0.21 -13.44 0.59
CA GLU A 34 -0.65 -14.70 1.24
C GLU A 34 -2.17 -14.98 1.15
N GLY A 35 -2.77 -14.67 -0.01
CA GLY A 35 -4.20 -14.86 -0.25
C GLY A 35 -5.12 -13.77 0.33
N ARG A 36 -4.58 -12.78 1.04
CA ARG A 36 -5.29 -11.62 1.58
C ARG A 36 -5.03 -10.38 0.74
N VAL A 37 -5.91 -9.39 0.86
CA VAL A 37 -5.73 -8.06 0.26
C VAL A 37 -5.31 -7.09 1.36
N GLY A 38 -4.33 -6.24 1.05
CA GLY A 38 -3.84 -5.19 1.91
C GLY A 38 -3.57 -3.91 1.14
N LEU A 39 -3.36 -2.82 1.89
CA LEU A 39 -3.13 -1.50 1.34
C LEU A 39 -1.81 -0.91 1.84
N SER A 40 -1.14 -0.11 1.01
CA SER A 40 0.12 0.55 1.33
C SER A 40 0.20 1.92 0.64
N HIS A 41 0.94 2.87 1.22
CA HIS A 41 1.33 4.13 0.55
C HIS A 41 2.65 4.02 -0.22
N SER A 42 3.34 2.90 -0.06
CA SER A 42 4.59 2.60 -0.75
C SER A 42 4.36 1.48 -1.76
N PRO A 43 4.99 1.57 -2.96
CA PRO A 43 4.91 0.51 -3.95
C PRO A 43 5.45 -0.81 -3.37
N PRO A 44 4.84 -1.97 -3.70
CA PRO A 44 5.35 -3.28 -3.32
C PRO A 44 6.68 -3.59 -4.02
N ASP A 45 7.62 -4.25 -3.34
CA ASP A 45 8.91 -4.66 -3.92
C ASP A 45 8.83 -5.87 -4.88
N GLY A 46 7.64 -6.46 -5.09
CA GLY A 46 7.47 -7.68 -5.87
C GLY A 46 6.07 -7.89 -6.44
N ASP A 47 5.81 -9.12 -6.88
CA ASP A 47 4.52 -9.55 -7.42
C ASP A 47 3.39 -9.44 -6.39
N GLY A 48 2.18 -9.19 -6.88
CA GLY A 48 0.98 -9.07 -6.05
C GLY A 48 0.34 -7.69 -6.05
N LEU A 49 0.87 -6.71 -6.79
CA LEU A 49 0.14 -5.47 -7.06
C LEU A 49 -1.15 -5.78 -7.84
N VAL A 50 -2.28 -5.38 -7.27
CA VAL A 50 -3.62 -5.59 -7.86
C VAL A 50 -4.11 -4.31 -8.54
N ALA A 51 -3.94 -3.18 -7.86
CA ALA A 51 -4.40 -1.89 -8.33
C ALA A 51 -3.58 -0.76 -7.71
N VAL A 52 -3.60 0.39 -8.36
CA VAL A 52 -3.02 1.64 -7.85
C VAL A 52 -4.05 2.74 -8.02
N VAL A 53 -4.21 3.54 -6.97
CA VAL A 53 -4.95 4.80 -7.01
C VAL A 53 -3.95 5.92 -6.83
N ALA A 54 -3.87 6.82 -7.81
CA ALA A 54 -3.05 8.02 -7.71
C ALA A 54 -3.66 9.01 -6.70
N PRO A 55 -2.86 9.93 -6.12
CA PRO A 55 -3.39 11.00 -5.30
C PRO A 55 -4.54 11.74 -5.99
N LEU A 56 -5.60 12.01 -5.22
CA LEU A 56 -6.78 12.72 -5.69
C LEU A 56 -6.68 14.18 -5.24
N PRO A 57 -6.52 15.14 -6.18
CA PRO A 57 -6.61 16.56 -5.85
C PRO A 57 -8.04 16.91 -5.37
N PRO A 58 -8.19 18.00 -4.60
CA PRO A 58 -9.48 18.45 -4.09
C PRO A 58 -10.46 18.86 -5.20
#